data_AF-A0A8B6BXN4-F1
#
_entry.id   AF-A0A8B6BXN4-F1
#
_cell.length_a   1.000
_cell.length_b   1.000
_cell.length_c   1.000
_cell.angle_alpha   90.00
_cell.angle_beta   90.00
_cell.angle_gamma   90.00
#
_symmetry.space_group_name_H-M   'P 1'
#
loop_
_entity.id
_entity.type
_entity.pdbx_description
1 polymer ?
#
loop_
_entity_poly.entity_id
_entity_poly.type
_entity_poly.pdbx_seq_one_letter_code
_entity_poly.pdbx_strand_id
1 'polypeptide(L)'
;MMIFADCHLNKKLIILQSDGTLDTEILLSPLSPFDVTCIDNKTVAVTICNNTIQIIDTKTKQVAKTINTGAGLGITYRQEQIIYCEKGKGIVGIQLSNYKICTLVEDCTIQNDYSYIATSGDNIYFTDNGSAVKCYSLKGEKLWEFKDESIFSCPTGIAVDQYGIAYAISNRNNSVVLISADGKNGKTLLTANDKIRVSYGIYFHINKLYVASYSGNLLKFDIA
;
A
#
# COMPACT_ATOMS: atom_id res chain seq x y z
N MET A 1 5.95 11.93 -7.63
CA MET A 1 5.78 12.22 -6.19
C MET A 1 5.77 10.90 -5.45
N MET A 2 6.48 10.79 -4.34
CA MET A 2 6.45 9.63 -3.45
C MET A 2 5.86 10.08 -2.12
N ILE A 3 5.04 9.24 -1.49
CA ILE A 3 4.33 9.61 -0.27
C ILE A 3 4.25 8.44 0.70
N PHE A 4 4.39 8.74 1.99
CA PHE A 4 4.27 7.78 3.09
C PHE A 4 3.39 8.34 4.20
N ALA A 5 2.65 7.45 4.86
CA ALA A 5 1.89 7.76 6.06
C ALA A 5 2.73 7.40 7.31
N ASP A 6 2.92 8.36 8.21
CA ASP A 6 3.45 8.14 9.56
C ASP A 6 2.28 8.14 10.53
N CYS A 7 1.93 6.95 11.03
CA CYS A 7 0.77 6.73 11.90
C CYS A 7 1.07 6.88 13.41
N HIS A 8 2.35 7.06 13.79
CA HIS A 8 2.80 7.00 15.18
C HIS A 8 3.25 8.34 15.74
N LEU A 9 4.45 8.81 15.36
CA LEU A 9 5.13 9.87 16.10
C LEU A 9 4.44 11.21 15.91
N ASN A 10 4.26 11.59 14.64
CA ASN A 10 3.75 12.92 14.31
C ASN A 10 2.42 12.89 13.57
N LYS A 11 1.87 11.68 13.29
CA LYS A 11 0.58 11.49 12.62
C LYS A 11 0.48 12.35 11.37
N LYS A 12 1.32 12.07 10.38
CA LYS A 12 1.57 12.96 9.24
C LYS A 12 1.72 12.20 7.93
N LEU A 13 1.58 12.91 6.84
CA LEU A 13 2.05 12.47 5.53
C LEU A 13 3.42 13.06 5.28
N ILE A 14 4.33 12.24 4.76
CA ILE A 14 5.67 12.64 4.33
C ILE A 14 5.67 12.56 2.81
N ILE A 15 5.85 13.71 2.17
CA ILE A 15 5.87 13.84 0.71
C ILE A 15 7.32 14.07 0.29
N LEU A 16 7.78 13.22 -0.63
CA LEU A 16 9.15 13.20 -1.11
C LEU A 16 9.18 13.39 -2.63
N GLN A 17 10.25 14.02 -3.10
CA GLN A 17 10.58 14.07 -4.52
C GLN A 17 11.00 12.69 -5.04
N SER A 18 11.07 12.52 -6.36
CA SER A 18 11.42 11.23 -6.99
C SER A 18 12.82 10.73 -6.63
N ASP A 19 13.74 11.64 -6.26
CA ASP A 19 15.08 11.29 -5.81
C ASP A 19 15.13 10.82 -4.35
N GLY A 20 14.05 11.01 -3.58
CA GLY A 20 13.91 10.66 -2.17
C GLY A 20 14.09 11.83 -1.20
N THR A 21 14.35 13.05 -1.69
CA THR A 21 14.47 14.24 -0.84
C THR A 21 13.10 14.69 -0.32
N LEU A 22 13.08 15.27 0.89
CA LEU A 22 11.85 15.79 1.51
C LEU A 22 11.32 17.00 0.73
N ASP A 23 10.07 16.94 0.30
CA ASP A 23 9.35 18.06 -0.31
C ASP A 23 8.51 18.77 0.76
N THR A 24 7.57 18.07 1.39
CA THR A 24 6.75 18.64 2.45
C THR A 24 6.16 17.59 3.39
N GLU A 25 5.59 18.07 4.49
CA GLU A 25 4.84 17.27 5.44
C GLU A 25 3.44 17.84 5.65
N ILE A 26 2.46 16.96 5.87
CA ILE A 26 1.08 17.32 6.17
C ILE A 26 0.70 16.68 7.51
N LEU A 27 0.50 17.51 8.53
CA LEU A 27 0.08 17.04 9.85
C LEU A 27 -1.40 16.66 9.82
N LEU A 28 -1.73 15.46 10.30
CA LEU A 28 -3.09 14.93 10.41
C LEU A 28 -3.54 14.75 11.87
N SER A 29 -2.65 15.00 12.83
CA SER A 29 -2.97 14.93 14.26
C SER A 29 -4.25 15.71 14.61
N PRO A 30 -5.18 15.12 15.41
CA PRO A 30 -5.02 13.88 16.18
C PRO A 30 -5.31 12.59 15.42
N LEU A 31 -5.67 12.65 14.13
CA LEU A 31 -6.02 11.49 13.32
C LEU A 31 -4.78 10.65 12.97
N SER A 32 -4.90 9.33 13.08
CA SER A 32 -3.83 8.41 12.67
C SER A 32 -4.05 7.98 11.22
N PRO A 33 -3.24 8.42 10.26
CA PRO A 33 -3.26 7.84 8.93
C PRO A 33 -2.79 6.39 8.99
N PHE A 34 -3.24 5.53 8.09
CA PHE A 34 -2.78 4.14 8.00
C PHE A 34 -1.93 3.95 6.73
N ASP A 35 -2.52 4.22 5.57
CA ASP A 35 -1.85 4.12 4.28
C ASP A 35 -2.29 5.27 3.35
N VAL A 36 -1.54 5.50 2.27
CA VAL A 36 -1.72 6.67 1.42
C VAL A 36 -1.38 6.38 -0.03
N THR A 37 -2.11 7.02 -0.94
CA THR A 37 -1.85 6.96 -2.37
C THR A 37 -1.98 8.33 -3.04
N CYS A 38 -1.27 8.52 -4.15
CA CYS A 38 -1.39 9.72 -4.98
C CYS A 38 -2.57 9.55 -5.96
N ILE A 39 -3.50 10.50 -5.98
CA ILE A 39 -4.50 10.61 -7.06
C ILE A 39 -3.85 11.31 -8.27
N ASP A 40 -3.09 12.37 -7.98
CA ASP A 40 -2.31 13.12 -8.97
C ASP A 40 -1.13 13.81 -8.26
N ASN A 41 -0.46 14.76 -8.92
CA ASN A 41 0.71 15.47 -8.36
C ASN A 41 0.38 16.50 -7.26
N LYS A 42 -0.90 16.76 -7.00
CA LYS A 42 -1.41 17.76 -6.04
C LYS A 42 -2.44 17.17 -5.09
N THR A 43 -2.90 15.95 -5.32
CA THR A 43 -4.00 15.35 -4.57
C THR A 43 -3.62 13.95 -4.10
N VAL A 44 -3.88 13.66 -2.83
CA VAL A 44 -3.62 12.36 -2.21
C VAL A 44 -4.87 11.84 -1.53
N ALA A 45 -5.02 10.52 -1.47
CA ALA A 45 -6.05 9.85 -0.68
C ALA A 45 -5.38 9.06 0.45
N VAL A 46 -5.91 9.18 1.65
CA VAL A 46 -5.33 8.61 2.87
C VAL A 46 -6.41 7.83 3.61
N THR A 47 -6.13 6.57 3.95
CA THR A 47 -6.97 5.82 4.91
C THR A 47 -6.62 6.28 6.32
N ILE A 48 -7.65 6.54 7.12
CA ILE A 48 -7.52 7.01 8.51
C ILE A 48 -8.14 5.96 9.43
N CYS A 49 -7.49 5.67 10.57
CA CYS A 49 -7.92 4.66 11.55
C CYS A 49 -9.31 4.93 12.19
N ASN A 50 -9.94 6.07 11.91
CA ASN A 50 -11.31 6.38 12.31
C ASN A 50 -12.36 5.97 11.27
N ASN A 51 -12.03 5.01 10.39
CA ASN A 51 -12.90 4.49 9.34
C ASN A 51 -13.28 5.54 8.29
N THR A 52 -12.32 6.36 7.88
CA THR A 52 -12.52 7.31 6.79
C THR A 52 -11.39 7.27 5.78
N ILE A 53 -11.69 7.69 4.56
CA ILE A 53 -10.70 8.10 3.58
C ILE A 53 -10.78 9.63 3.45
N GLN A 54 -9.64 10.30 3.57
CA GLN A 54 -9.51 11.74 3.31
C GLN A 54 -8.79 11.99 1.99
N ILE A 55 -9.39 12.82 1.16
CA ILE A 55 -8.77 13.37 -0.06
C ILE A 55 -8.22 14.75 0.31
N ILE A 56 -6.91 14.93 0.14
CA ILE A 56 -6.17 16.09 0.62
C ILE A 56 -5.44 16.73 -0.54
N ASP A 57 -5.55 18.05 -0.66
CA ASP A 57 -4.73 18.86 -1.56
C ASP A 57 -3.37 19.11 -0.89
N THR A 58 -2.29 18.67 -1.54
CA THR A 58 -0.95 18.67 -0.96
C THR A 58 -0.32 20.07 -0.88
N LYS A 59 -0.81 21.02 -1.68
CA LYS A 59 -0.30 22.40 -1.71
C LYS A 59 -0.91 23.25 -0.61
N THR A 60 -2.23 23.18 -0.46
CA THR A 60 -3.01 23.91 0.55
C THR A 60 -3.04 23.19 1.89
N LYS A 61 -2.73 21.88 1.89
CA LYS A 61 -2.79 20.97 3.05
C LYS A 61 -4.20 20.85 3.65
N GLN A 62 -5.22 21.16 2.84
CA GLN A 62 -6.62 21.10 3.25
C GLN A 62 -7.28 19.80 2.79
N VAL A 63 -8.19 19.29 3.62
CA VAL A 63 -9.05 18.15 3.27
C VAL A 63 -10.12 18.63 2.30
N ALA A 64 -10.08 18.15 1.06
CA ALA A 64 -11.07 18.45 0.04
C ALA A 64 -12.34 17.59 0.21
N LYS A 65 -12.18 16.34 0.66
CA LYS A 65 -13.29 15.40 0.86
C LYS A 65 -12.96 14.41 1.98
N THR A 66 -13.97 14.12 2.81
CA THR A 66 -13.95 12.98 3.71
C THR A 66 -15.02 11.99 3.26
N ILE A 67 -14.66 10.72 3.18
CA ILE A 67 -15.53 9.63 2.77
C ILE A 67 -15.58 8.64 3.94
N ASN A 68 -16.78 8.35 4.42
CA ASN A 68 -16.97 7.33 5.44
C ASN A 68 -16.80 5.95 4.81
N THR A 69 -15.95 5.13 5.42
CA THR A 69 -15.69 3.74 5.01
C THR A 69 -15.94 2.81 6.20
N GLY A 70 -15.77 1.51 6.02
CA GLY A 70 -15.48 0.62 7.14
C GLY A 70 -14.06 0.81 7.64
N ALA A 71 -13.53 -0.20 8.33
CA ALA A 71 -12.12 -0.26 8.73
C ALA A 71 -11.23 -0.45 7.50
N GLY A 72 -10.91 0.68 6.84
CA GLY A 72 -10.04 0.78 5.68
C GLY A 72 -8.57 0.63 6.06
N LEU A 73 -7.84 -0.18 5.30
CA LEU A 73 -6.44 -0.52 5.53
C LEU A 73 -5.57 0.06 4.39
N GLY A 74 -4.93 -0.79 3.60
CA GLY A 74 -4.16 -0.37 2.43
C GLY A 74 -5.01 0.32 1.38
N ILE A 75 -4.41 1.28 0.68
CA ILE A 75 -5.07 2.09 -0.35
C ILE A 75 -4.18 2.29 -1.58
N THR A 76 -4.79 2.28 -2.75
CA THR A 76 -4.13 2.59 -4.02
C THR A 76 -5.10 3.36 -4.93
N TYR A 77 -4.57 3.96 -6.00
CA TYR A 77 -5.34 4.72 -6.95
C TYR A 77 -5.03 4.27 -8.37
N ARG A 78 -6.08 4.11 -9.18
CA ARG A 78 -5.96 3.75 -10.59
C ARG A 78 -7.18 4.22 -11.37
N GLN A 79 -6.95 4.88 -12.52
CA GLN A 79 -7.99 5.22 -13.51
C GLN A 79 -9.28 5.80 -12.88
N GLU A 80 -9.17 6.91 -12.15
CA GLU A 80 -10.28 7.55 -11.40
C GLU A 80 -10.92 6.72 -10.27
N GLN A 81 -10.32 5.59 -9.88
CA GLN A 81 -10.80 4.78 -8.77
C GLN A 81 -9.78 4.77 -7.64
N ILE A 82 -10.24 5.14 -6.44
CA ILE A 82 -9.55 4.73 -5.21
C ILE A 82 -9.92 3.28 -4.96
N ILE A 83 -8.93 2.43 -4.73
CA ILE A 83 -9.11 1.02 -4.42
C ILE A 83 -8.47 0.75 -3.07
N TYR A 84 -9.19 0.14 -2.13
CA TYR A 84 -8.70 -0.08 -0.78
C TYR A 84 -9.19 -1.41 -0.20
N CYS A 85 -8.42 -1.92 0.77
CA CYS A 85 -8.82 -3.07 1.57
C CYS A 85 -9.74 -2.61 2.71
N GLU A 86 -10.88 -3.28 2.90
CA GLU A 86 -11.80 -3.02 4.02
C GLU A 86 -12.05 -4.30 4.83
N LYS A 87 -11.76 -4.23 6.13
CA LYS A 87 -11.96 -5.36 7.05
C LYS A 87 -13.43 -5.80 7.06
N GLY A 88 -13.66 -7.09 6.86
CA GLY A 88 -14.99 -7.70 6.80
C GLY A 88 -15.70 -7.58 5.45
N LYS A 89 -15.17 -6.81 4.49
CA LYS A 89 -15.81 -6.59 3.18
C LYS A 89 -14.99 -7.06 1.98
N GLY A 90 -13.66 -7.04 2.06
CA GLY A 90 -12.79 -7.42 0.95
C GLY A 90 -12.13 -6.21 0.31
N ILE A 91 -12.07 -6.19 -1.02
CA ILE A 91 -11.48 -5.08 -1.79
C ILE A 91 -12.59 -4.20 -2.34
N VAL A 92 -12.49 -2.90 -2.08
CA VAL A 92 -13.54 -1.92 -2.35
C VAL A 92 -13.00 -0.83 -3.26
N GLY A 93 -13.81 -0.41 -4.24
CA GLY A 93 -13.54 0.70 -5.14
C GLY A 93 -14.43 1.91 -4.83
N ILE A 94 -13.87 3.11 -5.01
CA ILE A 94 -14.59 4.38 -4.97
C ILE A 94 -14.33 5.10 -6.30
N GLN A 95 -15.38 5.27 -7.10
CA GLN A 95 -15.30 6.06 -8.32
C GLN A 95 -15.27 7.56 -7.99
N LEU A 96 -14.21 8.27 -8.37
CA LEU A 96 -14.05 9.69 -7.99
C LEU A 96 -15.05 10.64 -8.67
N SER A 97 -15.55 10.30 -9.85
CA SER A 97 -16.49 11.14 -10.60
C SER A 97 -17.84 11.35 -9.88
N ASN A 98 -18.24 10.41 -9.03
CA ASN A 98 -19.52 10.47 -8.31
C ASN A 98 -19.45 9.94 -6.86
N TYR A 99 -18.26 9.56 -6.39
CA TYR A 99 -18.02 8.93 -5.09
C TYR A 99 -18.82 7.65 -4.84
N LYS A 100 -19.25 6.95 -5.92
CA LYS A 100 -19.95 5.67 -5.79
C LYS A 100 -18.97 4.61 -5.28
N ILE A 101 -19.39 3.89 -4.25
CA ILE A 101 -18.64 2.79 -3.64
C ILE A 101 -19.17 1.46 -4.18
N CYS A 102 -18.28 0.55 -4.58
CA CYS A 102 -18.61 -0.83 -4.94
C CYS A 102 -17.58 -1.81 -4.37
N THR A 103 -18.01 -3.03 -4.05
CA THR A 103 -17.06 -4.11 -3.78
C THR A 103 -16.52 -4.62 -5.11
N LEU A 104 -15.20 -4.72 -5.24
CA LEU A 104 -14.52 -5.24 -6.43
C LEU A 104 -14.23 -6.73 -6.29
N VAL A 105 -13.89 -7.17 -5.07
CA VAL A 105 -13.59 -8.57 -4.77
C VAL A 105 -14.25 -8.95 -3.44
N GLU A 106 -15.30 -9.76 -3.51
CA GLU A 106 -16.07 -10.23 -2.33
C GLU A 106 -15.44 -11.49 -1.71
N ASP A 107 -14.89 -12.39 -2.54
CA ASP A 107 -14.32 -13.69 -2.14
C ASP A 107 -12.98 -13.59 -1.39
N CYS A 108 -12.49 -12.38 -1.10
CA CYS A 108 -11.22 -12.15 -0.43
C CYS A 108 -11.39 -11.48 0.94
N THR A 109 -12.36 -11.93 1.75
CA THR A 109 -12.70 -11.27 3.03
C THR A 109 -11.45 -10.98 3.87
N ILE A 110 -11.16 -9.70 4.05
CA ILE A 110 -10.03 -9.24 4.86
C ILE A 110 -10.44 -9.34 6.32
N GLN A 111 -9.85 -10.30 7.05
CA GLN A 111 -10.15 -10.52 8.47
C GLN A 111 -9.14 -9.87 9.41
N ASN A 112 -7.99 -9.45 8.86
CA ASN A 112 -6.84 -9.00 9.63
C ASN A 112 -6.74 -7.47 9.69
N ASP A 113 -5.99 -6.95 10.66
CA ASP A 113 -5.82 -5.51 10.89
C ASP A 113 -4.73 -4.85 10.02
N TYR A 114 -4.01 -5.65 9.22
CA TYR A 114 -2.97 -5.16 8.32
C TYR A 114 -3.04 -5.89 6.98
N SER A 115 -3.50 -5.19 5.96
CA SER A 115 -3.47 -5.63 4.56
C SER A 115 -3.18 -4.42 3.71
N TYR A 116 -2.14 -4.52 2.88
CA TYR A 116 -1.74 -3.47 1.94
C TYR A 116 -2.13 -3.87 0.53
N ILE A 117 -2.33 -2.90 -0.36
CA ILE A 117 -2.84 -3.12 -1.71
C ILE A 117 -2.06 -2.31 -2.73
N ALA A 118 -1.84 -2.90 -3.90
CA ALA A 118 -1.25 -2.27 -5.06
C ALA A 118 -1.99 -2.71 -6.33
N THR A 119 -1.83 -1.95 -7.40
CA THR A 119 -2.35 -2.33 -8.72
C THR A 119 -1.27 -2.21 -9.79
N SER A 120 -1.34 -3.07 -10.80
CA SER A 120 -0.53 -3.01 -12.02
C SER A 120 -1.30 -3.67 -13.16
N GLY A 121 -1.32 -3.06 -14.35
CA GLY A 121 -2.21 -3.51 -15.43
C GLY A 121 -3.67 -3.54 -14.97
N ASP A 122 -4.38 -4.64 -15.23
CA ASP A 122 -5.76 -4.88 -14.76
C ASP A 122 -5.83 -5.75 -13.49
N ASN A 123 -4.73 -5.81 -12.75
CA ASN A 123 -4.59 -6.69 -11.60
C ASN A 123 -4.48 -5.90 -10.29
N ILE A 124 -5.03 -6.49 -9.25
CA ILE A 124 -4.97 -6.06 -7.86
C ILE A 124 -4.11 -7.05 -7.11
N TYR A 125 -3.19 -6.54 -6.30
CA TYR A 125 -2.27 -7.32 -5.49
C TYR A 125 -2.41 -6.87 -4.05
N PHE A 126 -2.54 -7.80 -3.12
CA PHE A 126 -2.62 -7.42 -1.72
C PHE A 126 -1.97 -8.45 -0.81
N THR A 127 -1.49 -7.96 0.33
CA THR A 127 -0.97 -8.80 1.39
C THR A 127 -2.09 -9.28 2.30
N ASP A 128 -2.11 -10.60 2.48
CA ASP A 128 -2.95 -11.26 3.45
C ASP A 128 -2.06 -11.71 4.61
N ASN A 129 -2.36 -11.20 5.80
CA ASN A 129 -1.64 -11.49 7.03
C ASN A 129 -1.61 -13.00 7.40
N GLY A 130 -2.38 -13.86 6.72
CA GLY A 130 -2.24 -15.31 6.71
C GLY A 130 -0.99 -15.86 5.97
N SER A 131 0.08 -15.06 5.86
CA SER A 131 1.34 -15.36 5.17
C SER A 131 1.23 -15.53 3.65
N ALA A 132 0.36 -14.75 2.99
CA ALA A 132 0.19 -14.84 1.55
C ALA A 132 0.19 -13.47 0.85
N VAL A 133 0.58 -13.46 -0.42
CA VAL A 133 0.23 -12.41 -1.38
C VAL A 133 -0.78 -12.97 -2.35
N LYS A 134 -1.85 -12.22 -2.60
CA LYS A 134 -2.93 -12.62 -3.49
C LYS A 134 -3.02 -11.66 -4.65
N CYS A 135 -3.32 -12.20 -5.84
CA CYS A 135 -3.56 -11.42 -7.04
C CYS A 135 -4.93 -11.75 -7.62
N TYR A 136 -5.69 -10.70 -7.93
CA TYR A 136 -7.02 -10.77 -8.52
C TYR A 136 -7.09 -9.84 -9.72
N SER A 137 -7.96 -10.14 -10.68
CA SER A 137 -8.33 -9.17 -11.71
C SER A 137 -9.22 -8.08 -11.11
N LEU A 138 -9.28 -6.90 -11.75
CA LEU A 138 -10.23 -5.84 -11.39
C LEU A 138 -11.71 -6.28 -11.50
N LYS A 139 -11.99 -7.43 -12.13
CA LYS A 139 -13.32 -8.04 -12.23
C LYS A 139 -13.62 -9.00 -11.07
N GLY A 140 -12.69 -9.19 -10.13
CA GLY A 140 -12.87 -10.05 -8.97
C GLY A 140 -12.41 -11.49 -9.15
N GLU A 141 -11.76 -11.84 -10.26
CA GLU A 141 -11.29 -13.21 -10.48
C GLU A 141 -9.94 -13.42 -9.81
N LYS A 142 -9.81 -14.47 -8.99
CA LYS A 142 -8.52 -14.86 -8.42
C LYS A 142 -7.59 -15.35 -9.53
N LEU A 143 -6.45 -14.69 -9.70
CA LEU A 143 -5.44 -15.06 -10.69
C LEU A 143 -4.41 -16.01 -10.09
N TRP A 144 -3.89 -15.68 -8.91
CA TRP A 144 -2.96 -16.53 -8.18
C TRP A 144 -2.88 -16.16 -6.69
N GLU A 145 -2.29 -17.05 -5.91
CA GLU A 145 -1.90 -16.83 -4.52
C GLU A 145 -0.49 -17.38 -4.34
N PHE A 146 0.40 -16.53 -3.83
CA PHE A 146 1.72 -16.95 -3.39
C PHE A 146 1.71 -17.11 -1.87
N LYS A 147 1.89 -18.35 -1.40
CA LYS A 147 1.97 -18.68 0.03
C LYS A 147 3.17 -19.57 0.28
N ASP A 148 4.14 -19.06 1.02
CA ASP A 148 5.32 -19.79 1.46
C ASP A 148 5.76 -19.26 2.83
N GLU A 149 5.43 -20.02 3.88
CA GLU A 149 5.69 -19.66 5.27
C GLU A 149 7.19 -19.65 5.61
N SER A 150 8.04 -20.27 4.79
CA SER A 150 9.50 -20.28 5.00
C SER A 150 10.16 -18.95 4.61
N ILE A 151 9.57 -18.21 3.67
CA ILE A 151 10.09 -16.91 3.22
C ILE A 151 9.22 -15.74 3.69
N PHE A 152 7.94 -15.99 3.93
CA PHE A 152 6.92 -14.96 4.10
C PHE A 152 6.17 -15.12 5.43
N SER A 153 6.23 -14.11 6.30
CA SER A 153 5.62 -14.12 7.62
C SER A 153 5.09 -12.73 8.01
N CYS A 154 3.79 -12.67 8.32
CA CYS A 154 3.06 -11.44 8.66
C CYS A 154 3.28 -10.32 7.63
N PRO A 155 2.85 -10.51 6.38
CA PRO A 155 3.20 -9.60 5.32
C PRO A 155 2.50 -8.24 5.43
N THR A 156 3.26 -7.18 5.22
CA THR A 156 2.79 -5.79 5.29
C THR A 156 2.85 -5.13 3.92
N GLY A 157 3.49 -3.98 3.74
CA GLY A 157 3.46 -3.21 2.50
C GLY A 157 3.71 -4.03 1.23
N ILE A 158 3.08 -3.63 0.14
CA ILE A 158 3.26 -4.20 -1.19
C ILE A 158 3.44 -3.12 -2.25
N ALA A 159 4.37 -3.34 -3.17
CA ALA A 159 4.53 -2.57 -4.39
C ALA A 159 4.61 -3.54 -5.57
N VAL A 160 4.25 -3.08 -6.77
CA VAL A 160 4.27 -3.90 -7.98
C VAL A 160 4.85 -3.06 -9.11
N ASP A 161 5.71 -3.66 -9.93
CA ASP A 161 6.25 -2.98 -11.10
C ASP A 161 5.34 -3.13 -12.34
N GLN A 162 5.76 -2.48 -13.42
CA GLN A 162 5.05 -2.48 -14.71
C GLN A 162 5.00 -3.85 -15.40
N TYR A 163 5.82 -4.82 -14.97
CA TYR A 163 5.83 -6.19 -15.47
C TYR A 163 4.99 -7.14 -14.60
N GLY A 164 4.38 -6.62 -13.53
CA GLY A 164 3.56 -7.38 -12.60
C GLY A 164 4.36 -8.13 -11.54
N ILE A 165 5.66 -7.86 -11.39
CA ILE A 165 6.47 -8.43 -10.30
C ILE A 165 6.10 -7.71 -9.01
N ALA A 166 5.71 -8.49 -7.99
CA ALA A 166 5.32 -7.95 -6.70
C ALA A 166 6.50 -7.96 -5.72
N TYR A 167 6.62 -6.89 -4.94
CA TYR A 167 7.60 -6.70 -3.87
C TYR A 167 6.82 -6.51 -2.58
N ALA A 168 6.87 -7.48 -1.69
CA ALA A 168 6.10 -7.45 -0.47
C ALA A 168 7.01 -7.58 0.76
N ILE A 169 6.70 -6.80 1.79
CA ILE A 169 7.43 -6.85 3.05
C ILE A 169 6.98 -8.07 3.84
N SER A 170 7.92 -8.91 4.24
CA SER A 170 7.74 -9.96 5.25
C SER A 170 8.18 -9.41 6.59
N ASN A 171 7.24 -8.83 7.35
CA ASN A 171 7.57 -7.97 8.49
C ASN A 171 8.30 -8.73 9.60
N ARG A 172 7.83 -9.94 9.96
CA ARG A 172 8.48 -10.75 11.01
C ARG A 172 9.84 -11.29 10.58
N ASN A 173 10.05 -11.52 9.29
CA ASN A 173 11.35 -11.96 8.76
C ASN A 173 12.30 -10.78 8.48
N ASN A 174 11.86 -9.53 8.64
CA ASN A 174 12.61 -8.32 8.31
C ASN A 174 13.18 -8.37 6.89
N SER A 175 12.37 -8.79 5.92
CA SER A 175 12.78 -8.98 4.53
C SER A 175 11.79 -8.36 3.55
N VAL A 176 12.26 -8.15 2.32
CA VAL A 176 11.41 -7.91 1.16
C VAL A 176 11.47 -9.16 0.28
N VAL A 177 10.31 -9.68 -0.09
CA VAL A 177 10.18 -10.83 -0.99
C VAL A 177 9.73 -10.33 -2.35
N LEU A 178 10.45 -10.76 -3.39
CA LEU A 178 10.08 -10.59 -4.79
C LEU A 178 9.28 -11.81 -5.24
N ILE A 179 8.14 -11.59 -5.88
CA ILE A 179 7.23 -12.62 -6.37
C ILE A 179 7.03 -12.43 -7.88
N SER A 180 7.17 -13.52 -8.65
CA SER A 180 6.99 -13.49 -10.10
C SER A 180 5.57 -13.08 -10.50
N ALA A 181 5.43 -12.53 -11.71
CA ALA A 181 4.15 -11.99 -12.18
C ALA A 181 3.03 -13.05 -12.29
N ASP A 182 3.40 -14.33 -12.42
CA ASP A 182 2.50 -15.47 -12.41
C ASP A 182 2.26 -16.08 -11.01
N GLY A 183 2.88 -15.50 -9.97
CA GLY A 183 2.74 -15.93 -8.58
C GLY A 183 3.38 -17.27 -8.24
N LYS A 184 4.14 -17.89 -9.17
CA LYS A 184 4.69 -19.25 -8.96
C LYS A 184 6.00 -19.28 -8.19
N ASN A 185 6.79 -18.22 -8.28
CA ASN A 185 8.10 -18.15 -7.66
C ASN A 185 8.20 -16.94 -6.74
N GLY A 186 8.72 -17.16 -5.54
CA GLY A 186 9.08 -16.10 -4.61
C GLY A 186 10.54 -16.26 -4.20
N LYS A 187 11.24 -15.14 -3.99
CA LYS A 187 12.57 -15.15 -3.38
C LYS A 187 12.75 -13.96 -2.47
N THR A 188 13.49 -14.15 -1.38
CA THR A 188 13.95 -13.06 -0.55
C THR A 188 14.91 -12.17 -1.36
N LEU A 189 14.54 -10.91 -1.54
CA LEU A 189 15.30 -9.91 -2.28
C LEU A 189 16.19 -9.08 -1.35
N LEU A 190 15.61 -8.60 -0.25
CA LEU A 190 16.29 -7.83 0.78
C LEU A 190 16.09 -8.50 2.13
N THR A 191 17.04 -8.34 3.02
CA THR A 191 17.10 -9.02 4.31
C THR A 191 17.38 -8.05 5.45
N ALA A 192 17.47 -8.60 6.66
CA ALA A 192 17.96 -7.89 7.80
C ALA A 192 19.40 -7.34 7.62
N ASN A 193 20.24 -7.91 6.75
CA ASN A 193 21.59 -7.37 6.50
C ASN A 193 21.53 -6.05 5.71
N ASP A 194 20.45 -5.83 4.97
CA ASP A 194 20.16 -4.62 4.21
C ASP A 194 19.51 -3.52 5.07
N LYS A 195 19.53 -3.70 6.40
CA LYS A 195 18.96 -2.79 7.41
C LYS A 195 17.44 -2.64 7.37
N ILE A 196 16.75 -3.50 6.61
CA ILE A 196 15.28 -3.62 6.68
C ILE A 196 14.91 -4.08 8.10
N ARG A 197 14.15 -3.28 8.85
CA ARG A 197 13.68 -3.61 10.20
C ARG A 197 12.27 -3.07 10.38
N VAL A 198 11.33 -3.94 10.77
CA VAL A 198 9.96 -3.57 11.13
C VAL A 198 9.38 -2.57 10.11
N SER A 199 9.30 -2.99 8.86
CA SER A 199 8.87 -2.13 7.75
C SER A 199 7.38 -2.29 7.45
N TYR A 200 6.74 -1.19 7.02
CA TYR A 200 5.31 -1.15 6.72
C TYR A 200 5.02 -0.58 5.35
N GLY A 201 5.69 0.51 4.95
CA GLY A 201 5.53 1.12 3.63
C GLY A 201 6.59 0.66 2.64
N ILE A 202 6.18 0.43 1.40
CA ILE A 202 7.07 0.11 0.27
C ILE A 202 6.55 0.81 -0.97
N TYR A 203 7.45 1.36 -1.79
CA TYR A 203 7.11 2.05 -3.02
C TYR A 203 8.12 1.71 -4.11
N PHE A 204 7.62 1.35 -5.29
CA PHE A 204 8.46 1.06 -6.46
C PHE A 204 8.36 2.21 -7.47
N HIS A 205 9.51 2.68 -7.96
CA HIS A 205 9.55 3.67 -9.02
C HIS A 205 10.85 3.56 -9.82
N ILE A 206 10.74 3.28 -11.12
CA ILE A 206 11.86 3.25 -12.08
C ILE A 206 13.05 2.46 -11.53
N ASN A 207 12.87 1.14 -11.41
CA ASN A 207 13.91 0.21 -10.93
C ASN A 207 14.45 0.54 -9.52
N LYS A 208 13.71 1.30 -8.73
CA LYS A 208 14.07 1.61 -7.35
C LYS A 208 12.98 1.21 -6.41
N LEU A 209 13.39 0.65 -5.29
CA LEU A 209 12.53 0.32 -4.19
C LEU A 209 12.83 1.24 -3.01
N TYR A 210 11.78 1.85 -2.48
CA TYR A 210 11.81 2.70 -1.31
C TYR A 210 11.07 1.96 -0.20
N VAL A 211 11.75 1.69 0.92
CA VAL A 211 11.19 0.94 2.05
C VAL A 211 11.20 1.82 3.29
N ALA A 212 10.02 2.08 3.84
CA ALA A 212 9.85 2.85 5.06
C ALA A 212 9.79 1.91 6.28
N SER A 213 10.66 2.16 7.26
CA SER A 213 10.63 1.48 8.55
C SER A 213 9.73 2.19 9.56
N TYR A 214 9.27 1.43 10.54
CA TYR A 214 8.55 1.96 11.71
C TYR A 214 9.35 3.01 12.48
N SER A 215 10.69 2.92 12.47
CA SER A 215 11.58 3.87 13.13
C SER A 215 11.77 5.19 12.35
N GLY A 216 11.02 5.40 11.27
CA GLY A 216 11.09 6.62 10.46
C GLY A 216 12.23 6.66 9.44
N ASN A 217 12.94 5.53 9.22
CA ASN A 217 13.98 5.48 8.19
C ASN A 217 13.35 5.16 6.83
N LEU A 218 13.82 5.87 5.80
CA LEU A 218 13.56 5.49 4.42
C LEU A 218 14.83 4.91 3.80
N LEU A 219 14.74 3.66 3.38
CA LEU A 219 15.82 2.95 2.70
C LEU A 219 15.53 2.91 1.20
N LYS A 220 16.57 3.04 0.39
CA LYS A 220 16.49 3.09 -1.08
C LYS A 220 17.40 2.04 -1.68
N PHE A 221 16.86 1.26 -2.61
CA PHE A 221 17.56 0.16 -3.26
C PHE A 221 17.38 0.24 -4.77
N ASP A 222 18.46 0.02 -5.51
CA ASP A 222 18.39 -0.21 -6.96
C ASP A 222 18.05 -1.69 -7.20
N ILE A 223 17.06 -1.93 -8.04
CA ILE A 223 16.58 -3.26 -8.42
C ILE A 223 16.98 -3.49 -9.88
N ALA A 224 17.70 -4.57 -10.14
CA ALA A 224 18.17 -4.97 -11.47
C ALA A 224 17.14 -5.82 -12.21
#